data_AF-A0AAD6Z138-F1
#
_entry.id   AF-A0AAD6Z138-F1
#
_cell.length_a   1.000
_cell.length_b   1.000
_cell.length_c   1.000
_cell.angle_alpha   90.00
_cell.angle_beta   90.00
_cell.angle_gamma   90.00
#
_symmetry.space_group_name_H-M   'P 1'
#
loop_
_entity.id
_entity.type
_entity.pdbx_description
1 polymer ?
#
loop_
_entity_poly.entity_id
_entity_poly.type
_entity_poly.pdbx_seq_one_letter_code
_entity_poly.pdbx_strand_id
1 'polypeptide(L)'
;MENWEDFDAAWDQIKQTVPDTFVKYLKETWMKDKVVAMWSTVYRGSCSIFEICDTNILVEAWHHVLKWKFLLGKRNRRIELLVHTLVEWVVPYYALKQQRQDLNFEGPDIEIKKWIDIHK
;
A
#
# COMPACT_ATOMS: atom_id res chain seq x y z
N MET A 1 21.27 3.88 -10.47
CA MET A 1 21.28 3.09 -11.73
C MET A 1 21.43 1.58 -11.46
N GLU A 2 21.46 1.17 -10.19
CA GLU A 2 21.99 -0.12 -9.72
C GLU A 2 20.92 -1.22 -9.52
N ASN A 3 19.66 -0.92 -9.78
CA ASN A 3 18.54 -1.69 -9.22
C ASN A 3 17.72 -2.44 -10.31
N TRP A 4 18.05 -2.24 -11.60
CA TRP A 4 17.40 -2.90 -12.76
C TRP A 4 17.97 -4.28 -13.04
N GLU A 5 19.30 -4.40 -12.98
CA GLU A 5 19.99 -5.66 -13.26
C GLU A 5 19.64 -6.73 -12.22
N ASP A 6 19.51 -6.32 -10.95
CA ASP A 6 19.03 -7.18 -9.86
C ASP A 6 17.58 -7.64 -10.07
N PHE A 7 16.72 -6.77 -10.62
CA PHE A 7 15.33 -7.11 -10.93
C PHE A 7 15.24 -8.16 -12.04
N ASP A 8 15.98 -7.96 -13.13
CA ASP A 8 15.98 -8.89 -14.26
C ASP A 8 16.59 -10.23 -13.87
N ALA A 9 17.67 -10.23 -13.09
CA ALA A 9 18.29 -11.44 -12.56
C ALA A 9 17.33 -12.22 -11.64
N ALA A 10 16.60 -11.53 -10.76
CA ALA A 10 15.59 -12.17 -9.91
C ALA A 10 14.43 -12.73 -10.74
N TRP A 11 13.99 -11.99 -11.77
CA TRP A 11 12.94 -12.45 -12.68
C TRP A 11 13.36 -13.70 -13.47
N ASP A 12 14.62 -13.77 -13.90
CA ASP A 12 15.19 -14.94 -14.56
C ASP A 12 15.18 -16.18 -13.66
N GLN A 13 15.51 -16.04 -12.38
CA GLN A 13 15.45 -17.14 -11.42
C GLN A 13 14.01 -17.63 -11.18
N ILE A 14 13.04 -16.71 -11.09
CA ILE A 14 11.62 -17.06 -10.90
C ILE A 14 11.09 -17.86 -12.09
N LYS A 15 11.43 -17.48 -13.33
CA LYS A 15 11.01 -18.20 -14.54
C LYS A 15 11.46 -19.67 -14.56
N GLN A 16 12.55 -20.00 -13.88
CA GLN A 16 13.04 -21.39 -13.81
C GLN A 16 12.31 -22.26 -12.80
N THR A 17 11.63 -21.66 -11.82
CA THR A 17 11.03 -22.37 -10.68
C THR A 17 9.51 -22.50 -10.76
N VAL A 18 8.87 -21.67 -11.58
CA VAL A 18 7.40 -21.60 -11.67
C VAL A 18 6.88 -22.17 -13.00
N PRO A 19 5.63 -22.67 -13.05
CA PRO A 19 5.05 -23.19 -14.28
C PRO A 19 4.91 -22.13 -15.38
N ASP A 20 5.02 -22.54 -16.65
CA ASP A 20 4.89 -21.65 -17.82
C ASP A 20 3.56 -20.88 -17.86
N THR A 21 2.48 -21.50 -17.38
CA THR A 21 1.16 -20.87 -17.28
C THR A 21 1.18 -19.68 -16.33
N PHE A 22 1.93 -19.77 -15.22
CA PHE A 22 2.11 -18.68 -14.28
C PHE A 22 2.99 -17.58 -14.87
N VAL A 23 4.09 -17.93 -15.55
CA VAL A 23 4.94 -16.95 -16.26
C VAL A 23 4.12 -16.17 -17.29
N LYS A 24 3.28 -16.86 -18.07
CA LYS A 24 2.41 -16.24 -19.06
C LYS A 24 1.43 -15.26 -18.40
N TYR A 25 0.74 -15.69 -17.35
CA TYR A 25 -0.16 -14.83 -16.59
C TYR A 25 0.55 -13.57 -16.10
N LEU A 26 1.70 -13.74 -15.44
CA LEU A 26 2.44 -12.62 -14.85
C LEU A 26 2.91 -11.64 -15.93
N LYS A 27 3.38 -12.15 -17.08
CA LYS A 27 3.77 -11.32 -18.23
C LYS A 27 2.62 -10.48 -18.78
N GLU A 28 1.46 -11.09 -18.96
CA GLU A 28 0.30 -10.44 -19.57
C GLU A 28 -0.40 -9.43 -18.65
N THR A 29 -0.26 -9.59 -17.33
CA THR A 29 -0.99 -8.78 -16.34
C THR A 29 -0.10 -7.81 -15.58
N TRP A 30 1.05 -8.27 -15.06
CA TRP A 30 1.87 -7.52 -14.10
C TRP A 30 3.21 -7.02 -14.63
N MET A 31 3.76 -7.66 -15.66
CA MET A 31 5.09 -7.31 -16.22
C MET A 31 5.05 -6.35 -17.42
N LYS A 32 3.90 -5.73 -17.72
CA LYS A 32 3.83 -4.64 -18.71
C LYS A 32 4.52 -3.39 -18.15
N ASP A 33 5.28 -2.67 -18.96
CA ASP A 33 6.09 -1.51 -18.52
C ASP A 33 5.34 -0.55 -17.59
N LYS A 34 4.12 -0.16 -17.97
CA LYS A 34 3.26 0.74 -17.17
C LYS A 34 2.84 0.14 -15.82
N VAL A 35 2.64 -1.17 -15.78
CA VAL A 35 2.21 -1.89 -14.56
C VAL A 35 3.41 -2.14 -13.67
N VAL A 36 4.56 -2.56 -14.20
CA VAL A 36 5.81 -2.72 -13.43
C VAL A 36 6.20 -1.40 -12.77
N ALA A 37 6.10 -0.28 -13.50
CA ALA A 37 6.34 1.04 -12.93
C ALA A 37 5.43 1.37 -11.73
N MET A 38 4.20 0.84 -11.74
CA MET A 38 3.22 1.07 -10.67
C MET A 38 3.54 0.30 -9.40
N TRP A 39 4.05 -0.94 -9.45
CA TRP A 39 4.23 -1.78 -8.25
C TRP A 39 5.68 -2.09 -7.88
N SER A 40 6.64 -2.02 -8.81
CA SER A 40 8.03 -2.35 -8.54
C SER A 40 8.75 -1.20 -7.83
N THR A 41 9.38 -1.52 -6.71
CA THR A 41 10.18 -0.58 -5.91
C THR A 41 11.29 0.08 -6.74
N VAL A 42 11.79 -0.60 -7.76
CA VAL A 42 12.87 -0.11 -8.64
C VAL A 42 12.45 1.13 -9.43
N TYR A 43 11.17 1.25 -9.81
CA TYR A 43 10.62 2.41 -10.54
C TYR A 43 10.15 3.55 -9.61
N ARG A 44 10.15 3.33 -8.28
CA ARG A 44 9.44 4.20 -7.31
C ARG A 44 10.32 5.20 -6.55
N GLY A 45 11.59 5.32 -6.94
CA GLY A 45 12.57 6.16 -6.23
C GLY A 45 12.24 7.66 -6.16
N SER A 46 11.27 8.16 -6.92
CA SER A 46 10.88 9.57 -6.95
C SER A 46 9.37 9.82 -6.86
N CYS A 47 8.57 8.81 -6.50
CA CYS A 47 7.12 8.95 -6.37
C CYS A 47 6.77 9.73 -5.10
N SER A 48 5.84 10.67 -5.23
CA SER A 48 5.22 11.36 -4.10
C SER A 48 4.37 10.40 -3.26
N ILE A 49 4.11 10.75 -2.00
CA ILE A 49 3.32 9.90 -1.09
C ILE A 49 1.92 9.60 -1.62
N PHE A 50 1.33 10.52 -2.38
CA PHE A 50 0.03 10.34 -3.03
C PHE A 50 0.08 9.30 -4.16
N GLU A 51 1.21 9.17 -4.85
CA GLU A 51 1.46 8.12 -5.86
C GLU A 51 1.85 6.78 -5.21
N ILE A 52 2.40 6.81 -3.99
CA ILE A 52 2.67 5.61 -3.17
C ILE A 52 1.36 5.05 -2.57
N CYS A 53 0.38 5.93 -2.27
CA CYS A 53 -0.94 5.54 -1.77
C CYS A 53 -1.74 4.68 -2.75
N ASP A 54 -1.48 4.77 -4.06
CA ASP A 54 -2.07 3.90 -5.09
C ASP A 54 -1.49 2.47 -5.10
N THR A 55 -0.75 2.08 -4.04
CA THR A 55 -0.38 0.68 -3.85
C THR A 55 -1.55 -0.17 -3.39
N ASN A 56 -1.59 -1.38 -3.93
CA ASN A 56 -2.42 -2.46 -3.39
C ASN A 56 -2.17 -2.68 -1.89
N ILE A 57 -0.95 -2.46 -1.39
CA ILE A 57 -0.57 -2.67 0.02
C ILE A 57 -1.29 -1.68 0.95
N LEU A 58 -1.32 -0.38 0.62
CA LEU A 58 -1.95 0.62 1.48
C LEU A 58 -3.48 0.46 1.49
N VAL A 59 -4.05 0.16 0.32
CA VAL A 59 -5.47 -0.19 0.19
C VAL A 59 -5.79 -1.46 0.97
N GLU A 60 -4.98 -2.51 0.90
CA GLU A 60 -5.17 -3.75 1.65
C GLU A 60 -5.05 -3.55 3.17
N ALA A 61 -4.06 -2.76 3.62
CA ALA A 61 -3.90 -2.41 5.02
C ALA A 61 -5.12 -1.64 5.54
N TRP A 62 -5.61 -0.66 4.76
CA TRP A 62 -6.82 0.07 5.10
C TRP A 62 -8.06 -0.83 5.09
N HIS A 63 -8.21 -1.72 4.09
CA HIS A 63 -9.27 -2.72 4.03
C HIS A 63 -9.26 -3.64 5.26
N HIS A 64 -8.08 -4.04 5.74
CA HIS A 64 -7.94 -4.84 6.95
C HIS A 64 -8.45 -4.09 8.18
N VAL A 65 -8.05 -2.82 8.35
CA VAL A 65 -8.52 -1.95 9.43
C VAL A 65 -10.04 -1.75 9.33
N LEU A 66 -10.55 -1.38 8.16
CA LEU A 66 -11.98 -1.19 7.92
C LEU A 66 -12.76 -2.45 8.30
N LYS A 67 -12.35 -3.60 7.78
CA LYS A 67 -13.03 -4.88 8.01
C LYS A 67 -13.06 -5.24 9.50
N TRP A 68 -11.92 -5.19 10.18
CA TRP A 68 -11.83 -5.71 11.55
C TRP A 68 -12.26 -4.72 12.60
N LYS A 69 -11.84 -3.46 12.48
CA LYS A 69 -12.09 -2.43 13.49
C LYS A 69 -13.48 -1.83 13.38
N PHE A 70 -13.92 -1.51 12.16
CA PHE A 70 -15.15 -0.74 11.96
C PHE A 70 -16.32 -1.62 11.53
N LEU A 71 -16.07 -2.68 10.74
CA LEU A 71 -17.13 -3.59 10.26
C LEU A 71 -17.28 -4.86 11.11
N LEU A 72 -16.44 -5.04 12.14
CA LEU A 72 -16.45 -6.16 13.09
C LEU A 72 -16.31 -7.53 12.41
N GLY A 73 -15.48 -7.62 11.36
CA GLY A 73 -15.20 -8.86 10.64
C GLY A 73 -16.30 -9.33 9.69
N LYS A 74 -17.45 -8.64 9.61
CA LYS A 74 -18.57 -9.02 8.74
C LYS A 74 -18.29 -8.65 7.28
N ARG A 75 -18.41 -9.63 6.38
CA ARG A 75 -18.02 -9.51 4.96
C ARG A 75 -19.05 -8.80 4.07
N ASN A 76 -20.35 -8.89 4.40
CA ASN A 76 -21.43 -8.29 3.60
C ASN A 76 -22.21 -7.26 4.43
N ARG A 77 -22.13 -6.00 4.03
CA ARG A 77 -23.03 -4.93 4.48
C ARG A 77 -23.56 -4.19 3.26
N ARG A 78 -24.81 -3.73 3.33
CA ARG A 78 -25.38 -2.83 2.32
C ARG A 78 -24.48 -1.60 2.19
N ILE A 79 -24.38 -1.06 0.97
CA ILE A 79 -23.56 0.13 0.69
C ILE A 79 -23.93 1.31 1.61
N GLU A 80 -25.21 1.50 1.92
CA GLU A 80 -25.69 2.53 2.85
C GLU A 80 -25.05 2.42 4.25
N LEU A 81 -24.94 1.21 4.78
CA LEU A 81 -24.35 0.95 6.08
C LEU A 81 -22.83 1.17 6.06
N LEU A 82 -22.18 0.88 4.93
CA LEU A 82 -20.78 1.19 4.73
C LEU A 82 -20.55 2.71 4.72
N VAL A 83 -21.35 3.45 3.94
CA VAL A 83 -21.28 4.93 3.89
C VAL A 83 -21.52 5.53 5.27
N HIS A 84 -22.56 5.08 5.98
CA HIS A 84 -22.82 5.51 7.35
C HIS A 84 -21.63 5.23 8.28
N THR A 85 -21.02 4.05 8.18
CA THR A 85 -19.85 3.70 9.01
C THR A 85 -18.64 4.59 8.67
N LEU A 86 -18.40 4.85 7.38
CA LEU A 86 -17.31 5.72 6.95
C LEU A 86 -17.48 7.14 7.49
N VAL A 87 -18.68 7.72 7.37
CA VAL A 87 -18.96 9.10 7.78
C VAL A 87 -19.02 9.25 9.29
N GLU A 88 -19.79 8.40 9.99
CA GLU A 88 -20.09 8.59 11.41
C GLU A 88 -19.01 8.03 12.34
N TRP A 89 -18.22 7.05 11.88
CA TRP A 89 -17.26 6.35 12.74
C TRP A 89 -15.82 6.52 12.28
N VAL A 90 -15.55 6.31 10.98
CA VAL A 90 -14.17 6.32 10.47
C VAL A 90 -13.62 7.74 10.44
N VAL A 91 -14.34 8.71 9.88
CA VAL A 91 -13.88 10.11 9.80
C VAL A 91 -13.60 10.70 11.19
N PRO A 92 -14.52 10.65 12.17
CA PRO A 92 -14.25 11.16 13.52
C PRO A 92 -13.10 10.45 14.21
N TYR A 93 -12.96 9.14 14.02
CA TYR A 93 -11.86 8.38 14.59
C TYR A 93 -10.50 8.88 14.09
N TYR A 94 -10.34 9.10 12.79
CA TYR A 94 -9.08 9.58 12.22
C TYR A 94 -8.84 11.06 12.52
N ALA A 95 -9.89 11.89 12.58
CA ALA A 95 -9.76 13.28 13.04
C ALA A 95 -9.23 13.34 14.49
N LEU A 96 -9.78 12.53 15.39
CA LEU A 96 -9.30 12.44 16.76
C LEU A 96 -7.87 11.88 16.83
N LYS A 97 -7.56 10.85 16.01
CA LYS A 97 -6.22 10.28 15.94
C LYS A 97 -5.19 11.34 15.52
N GLN A 98 -5.50 12.13 14.49
CA GLN A 98 -4.65 13.22 14.03
C GLN A 98 -4.43 14.26 15.14
N GLN A 99 -5.50 14.70 15.81
CA GLN A 99 -5.38 15.63 16.93
C GLN A 99 -4.47 15.09 18.05
N ARG A 100 -4.54 13.79 18.34
CA ARG A 100 -3.68 13.17 19.36
C ARG A 100 -2.23 13.09 18.90
N GLN A 101 -1.98 12.87 17.61
CA GLN A 101 -0.64 12.95 17.02
C GLN A 101 -0.09 14.37 17.09
N ASP A 102 -0.88 15.39 16.74
CA ASP A 102 -0.48 16.80 16.80
C ASP A 102 -0.13 17.24 18.23
N LEU A 103 -0.79 16.65 19.22
CA LEU A 103 -0.53 16.85 20.65
C LEU A 103 0.57 15.93 21.21
N ASN A 104 1.29 15.21 20.35
CA ASN A 104 2.37 14.26 20.69
C ASN A 104 1.97 13.09 21.62
N PHE A 105 0.68 12.77 21.76
CA PHE A 105 0.23 11.63 22.58
C PHE A 105 0.54 10.27 21.93
N GLU A 106 0.63 10.21 20.60
CA GLU A 106 0.85 8.96 19.84
C GLU A 106 2.35 8.74 19.51
N GLY A 107 3.24 9.63 19.97
CA GLY A 107 4.67 9.61 19.69
C GLY A 107 5.04 10.22 18.33
N PRO A 108 6.34 10.36 18.02
CA PRO A 108 6.79 10.92 16.75
C PRO A 108 6.33 10.04 15.59
N ASP A 109 5.78 10.65 14.55
CA ASP A 109 5.43 9.94 13.34
C ASP A 109 6.68 9.21 12.81
N ILE A 110 6.54 7.90 12.60
CA ILE A 110 7.60 7.02 12.11
C ILE A 110 8.05 7.49 10.72
N GLU A 111 7.15 8.09 9.95
CA GLU A 111 7.43 8.65 8.63
C GLU A 111 8.25 9.94 8.72
N ILE A 112 7.88 10.86 9.61
CA ILE A 112 8.65 12.09 9.85
C ILE A 112 10.05 11.73 10.36
N LYS A 113 10.16 10.75 11.26
CA LYS A 113 11.45 10.23 11.72
C LYS A 113 12.30 9.70 10.58
N LYS A 114 11.75 8.81 9.73
CA LYS A 114 12.47 8.26 8.59
C LYS A 114 12.87 9.33 7.57
N TRP A 115 12.01 10.32 7.31
CA TRP A 115 12.34 11.40 6.39
C TRP A 115 13.48 12.28 6.93
N ILE A 116 13.45 12.62 8.22
CA ILE A 116 14.53 13.33 8.91
C ILE A 116 15.83 12.52 8.88
N ASP A 117 15.77 11.21 9.11
CA ASP A 117 16.95 10.34 9.10
C ASP A 117 17.56 10.18 7.69
N ILE A 118 16.75 10.24 6.62
CA ILE A 118 17.21 10.16 5.22
C ILE A 118 17.83 11.49 4.74
N HIS A 119 17.36 12.64 5.25
CA HIS A 119 17.78 13.98 4.81
C HIS A 119 18.73 14.69 5.80
N LYS A 120 19.26 13.96 6.79
CA LYS A 120 20.33 14.39 7.69
C LYS A 120 21.69 13.95 7.17
#